data_AF-A0A955Z5J2-F1
#
_entry.id   AF-A0A955Z5J2-F1
#
_cell.length_a   1.000
_cell.length_b   1.000
_cell.length_c   1.000
_cell.angle_alpha   90.00
_cell.angle_beta   90.00
_cell.angle_gamma   90.00
#
_symmetry.space_group_name_H-M   'P 1'
#
loop_
_entity.id
_entity.type
_entity.pdbx_description
1 polymer ?
#
loop_
_entity_poly.entity_id
_entity_poly.type
_entity_poly.pdbx_seq_one_letter_code
_entity_poly.pdbx_strand_id
1 'polypeptide(L)'
;MSRSLLVPLALALVACRSSTPAAPHPDASDPSASKAPVHASAPPGSSAAPAPPPTPDPIAISNLLPGRFEIETSAPARLRTAAAIEQQQPDGTFRVLEGLDGGGGYKLVASCDAPASACVDVAPDRSLHPSPLRGLSCSAQCNASCRANAWLGPGVFRLVVRDCEGAGEHRGPTFELPAARSEAAFVRWGLATKIVRATLQRTDLPPRFGPTPATRDPSRIAGFVARGTPRDLDAAALDALRALLRDEKGYDDAIAKRCKTQTHVGLRVFRVPDTTAAREETIPDEVEIAVDFRCQKLFAAFGGERGGERVVHATHFDPSRAGWLSLARAALPDDAELARTH
;
A
#
# COMPACT_ATOMS: atom_id res chain seq x y z
N MET A 1 -40.28 -20.85 35.95
CA MET A 1 -40.59 -19.46 36.35
C MET A 1 -39.30 -18.67 36.42
N SER A 2 -38.80 -18.17 35.29
CA SER A 2 -37.58 -17.36 35.23
C SER A 2 -37.93 -15.88 35.28
N ARG A 3 -37.36 -15.16 36.25
CA ARG A 3 -37.55 -13.72 36.46
C ARG A 3 -36.57 -12.94 35.58
N SER A 4 -37.11 -12.14 34.66
CA SER A 4 -36.38 -11.14 33.90
C SER A 4 -36.04 -9.94 34.80
N LEU A 5 -34.76 -9.59 34.88
CA LEU A 5 -34.27 -8.35 35.50
C LEU A 5 -34.07 -7.29 34.42
N LEU A 6 -34.86 -6.23 34.48
CA LEU A 6 -34.72 -4.99 33.71
C LEU A 6 -33.68 -4.10 34.41
N VAL A 7 -32.66 -3.66 33.67
CA VAL A 7 -31.70 -2.63 34.09
C VAL A 7 -32.02 -1.34 33.34
N PRO A 8 -32.21 -0.19 34.01
CA PRO A 8 -32.43 1.09 33.32
C PRO A 8 -31.10 1.70 32.87
N LEU A 9 -31.06 2.11 31.61
CA LEU A 9 -29.97 2.85 30.99
C LEU A 9 -30.20 4.35 31.24
N ALA A 10 -29.31 4.99 32.00
CA ALA A 10 -29.33 6.44 32.23
C ALA A 10 -28.63 7.17 31.07
N LEU A 11 -29.37 8.05 30.40
CA LEU A 11 -28.89 8.91 29.32
C LEU A 11 -28.26 10.18 29.93
N ALA A 12 -26.96 10.40 29.74
CA ALA A 12 -26.28 11.64 30.10
C ALA A 12 -26.20 12.58 28.88
N LEU A 13 -26.90 13.72 28.97
CA LEU A 13 -26.85 14.81 28.00
C LEU A 13 -25.55 15.62 28.20
N VAL A 14 -24.67 15.62 27.21
CA VAL A 14 -23.49 16.51 27.16
C VAL A 14 -23.83 17.69 26.24
N ALA A 15 -23.82 18.89 26.82
CA ALA A 15 -24.04 20.15 26.12
C ALA A 15 -22.79 20.59 25.35
N CYS A 16 -22.94 20.89 24.06
CA CYS A 16 -21.91 21.50 23.22
C CYS A 16 -21.85 23.01 23.47
N ARG A 17 -20.67 23.55 23.79
CA ARG A 17 -20.36 24.99 23.72
C ARG A 17 -19.64 25.27 22.40
N SER A 18 -20.22 26.15 21.60
CA SER A 18 -19.67 26.65 20.34
C SER A 18 -18.78 27.87 20.64
N SER A 19 -17.50 27.81 20.27
CA SER A 19 -16.60 28.97 20.26
C SER A 19 -16.38 29.46 18.82
N THR A 20 -16.63 30.75 18.62
CA THR A 20 -16.49 31.51 17.37
C THR A 20 -15.01 31.76 17.03
N PRO A 21 -14.55 31.60 15.78
CA PRO A 21 -13.21 32.04 15.38
C PRO A 21 -13.20 33.51 14.93
N ALA A 22 -12.15 34.22 15.36
CA ALA A 22 -11.82 35.59 15.00
C ALA A 22 -11.22 35.70 13.60
N ALA A 23 -11.42 36.86 12.96
CA ALA A 23 -11.00 37.20 11.61
C ALA A 23 -9.47 37.37 11.44
N PRO A 24 -8.93 37.19 10.22
CA PRO A 24 -7.51 37.36 9.92
C PRO A 24 -7.13 38.83 9.62
N HIS A 25 -5.94 39.23 10.08
CA HIS A 25 -5.21 40.43 9.69
C HIS A 25 -4.43 40.21 8.38
N PRO A 26 -4.39 41.19 7.45
CA PRO A 26 -3.45 41.22 6.34
C PRO A 26 -2.22 42.08 6.66
N ASP A 27 -1.27 42.06 5.72
CA ASP A 27 -0.08 42.91 5.56
C ASP A 27 1.24 42.40 6.15
N ALA A 28 2.20 42.10 5.28
CA ALA A 28 3.23 43.08 4.91
C ALA A 28 4.27 42.48 3.94
N SER A 29 4.71 43.33 3.02
CA SER A 29 5.57 43.09 1.86
C SER A 29 7.08 43.12 2.13
N ASP A 30 7.82 42.58 1.14
CA ASP A 30 9.13 43.04 0.61
C ASP A 30 10.44 42.85 1.42
N PRO A 31 11.65 42.95 0.79
CA PRO A 31 12.02 42.70 -0.61
C PRO A 31 13.35 41.93 -0.81
N SER A 32 13.51 41.54 -2.08
CA SER A 32 14.72 41.22 -2.87
C SER A 32 16.07 41.82 -2.44
N ALA A 33 17.12 40.97 -2.39
CA ALA A 33 18.52 41.39 -2.54
C ALA A 33 19.32 40.29 -3.27
N SER A 34 19.49 40.49 -4.58
CA SER A 34 20.30 39.65 -5.47
C SER A 34 21.78 40.08 -5.39
N LYS A 35 22.67 39.18 -4.95
CA LYS A 35 24.12 39.35 -5.01
C LYS A 35 24.69 38.46 -6.12
N ALA A 36 25.39 39.08 -7.06
CA ALA A 36 26.09 38.40 -8.15
C ALA A 36 27.27 37.55 -7.61
N PRO A 37 27.48 36.32 -8.12
CA PRO A 37 28.62 35.51 -7.73
C PRO A 37 29.90 35.90 -8.48
N VAL A 38 30.99 35.97 -7.74
CA VAL A 38 32.37 36.19 -8.22
C VAL A 38 32.92 34.87 -8.75
N HIS A 39 33.29 34.83 -10.04
CA HIS A 39 33.94 33.68 -10.65
C HIS A 39 35.40 33.57 -10.22
N ALA A 40 35.72 32.57 -9.40
CA ALA A 40 37.09 32.15 -9.11
C ALA A 40 37.51 31.05 -10.11
N SER A 41 38.61 31.28 -10.82
CA SER A 41 39.24 30.32 -11.74
C SER A 41 39.76 29.10 -10.98
N ALA A 42 39.22 27.92 -11.27
CA ALA A 42 39.69 26.67 -10.70
C ALA A 42 41.01 26.21 -11.36
N PRO A 43 41.92 25.58 -10.60
CA PRO A 43 43.18 25.04 -11.13
C PRO A 43 42.92 23.83 -12.07
N PRO A 44 43.86 23.56 -13.01
CA PRO A 44 43.73 22.47 -13.98
C PRO A 44 43.61 21.12 -13.27
N GLY A 45 42.46 20.47 -13.47
CA GLY A 45 42.06 19.25 -12.81
C GLY A 45 42.96 18.06 -13.17
N SER A 46 43.49 17.41 -12.13
CA SER A 46 44.09 16.09 -12.21
C SER A 46 43.04 15.10 -12.75
N SER A 47 43.29 14.56 -13.94
CA SER A 47 42.46 13.53 -14.57
C SER A 47 42.66 12.21 -13.84
N ALA A 48 41.97 12.05 -12.70
CA ALA A 48 41.84 10.76 -12.06
C ALA A 48 40.98 9.86 -12.94
N ALA A 49 41.48 8.66 -13.26
CA ALA A 49 40.71 7.67 -13.99
C ALA A 49 39.37 7.40 -13.25
N PRO A 50 38.26 7.28 -13.99
CA PRO A 50 36.95 7.06 -13.38
C PRO A 50 37.00 5.78 -12.53
N ALA A 51 36.50 5.87 -11.29
CA ALA A 51 36.38 4.72 -10.41
C ALA A 51 35.53 3.63 -11.09
N PRO A 52 35.87 2.34 -10.92
CA PRO A 52 35.05 1.25 -11.46
C PRO A 52 33.62 1.35 -10.92
N PRO A 53 32.60 0.99 -11.73
CA PRO A 53 31.22 1.03 -11.28
C PRO A 53 31.04 0.13 -10.05
N PRO A 54 30.23 0.54 -9.06
CA PRO A 54 29.96 -0.28 -7.89
C PRO A 54 29.35 -1.62 -8.31
N THR A 55 29.84 -2.72 -7.74
CA THR A 55 29.25 -4.04 -7.94
C THR A 55 27.81 -4.03 -7.43
N PRO A 56 26.83 -4.53 -8.21
CA PRO A 56 25.44 -4.61 -7.75
C PRO A 56 25.33 -5.41 -6.45
N ASP A 57 24.44 -4.98 -5.55
CA ASP A 57 24.10 -5.74 -4.35
C ASP A 57 23.53 -7.11 -4.77
N PRO A 58 24.08 -8.24 -4.29
CA PRO A 58 23.56 -9.56 -4.63
C PRO A 58 22.14 -9.81 -4.08
N ILE A 59 21.66 -8.99 -3.15
CA ILE A 59 20.32 -9.06 -2.57
C ILE A 59 19.49 -7.88 -3.06
N ALA A 60 18.39 -8.18 -3.76
CA ALA A 60 17.40 -7.20 -4.16
C ALA A 60 16.17 -7.29 -3.25
N ILE A 61 15.70 -6.14 -2.76
CA ILE A 61 14.50 -6.02 -1.92
C ILE A 61 13.52 -5.11 -2.66
N SER A 62 12.29 -5.59 -2.84
CA SER A 62 11.21 -4.85 -3.49
C SER A 62 10.03 -4.63 -2.53
N ASN A 63 9.44 -3.43 -2.57
CA ASN A 63 8.22 -3.07 -1.83
C ASN A 63 6.99 -3.29 -2.74
N LEU A 64 6.37 -4.48 -2.66
CA LEU A 64 5.21 -4.84 -3.50
C LEU A 64 3.94 -4.07 -3.10
N LEU A 65 3.76 -3.94 -1.79
CA LEU A 65 2.82 -3.06 -1.11
C LEU A 65 3.54 -2.62 0.17
N PRO A 66 3.15 -1.51 0.82
CA PRO A 66 3.78 -1.18 2.08
C PRO A 66 3.60 -2.37 3.05
N GLY A 67 4.69 -2.72 3.75
CA GLY A 67 4.75 -3.90 4.61
C GLY A 67 4.77 -5.27 3.91
N ARG A 68 4.69 -5.35 2.58
CA ARG A 68 4.82 -6.58 1.79
C ARG A 68 6.06 -6.51 0.92
N PHE A 69 6.96 -7.45 1.16
CA PHE A 69 8.27 -7.44 0.55
C PHE A 69 8.47 -8.66 -0.35
N GLU A 70 9.32 -8.47 -1.33
CA GLU A 70 9.93 -9.53 -2.13
C GLU A 70 11.43 -9.41 -1.99
N ILE A 71 12.10 -10.53 -1.72
CA ILE A 71 13.54 -10.61 -1.62
C ILE A 71 14.03 -11.57 -2.69
N GLU A 72 14.86 -11.07 -3.59
CA GLU A 72 15.49 -11.85 -4.66
C GLU A 72 17.00 -11.82 -4.49
N THR A 73 17.69 -12.84 -4.99
CA THR A 73 19.14 -12.91 -4.92
C THR A 73 19.74 -13.28 -6.27
N SER A 74 20.91 -12.75 -6.60
CA SER A 74 21.61 -13.11 -7.85
C SER A 74 22.45 -14.39 -7.71
N ALA A 75 22.70 -14.82 -6.48
CA ALA A 75 23.38 -16.05 -6.09
C ALA A 75 22.67 -16.67 -4.87
N PRO A 76 22.86 -17.97 -4.57
CA PRO A 76 22.35 -18.56 -3.35
C PRO A 76 22.80 -17.75 -2.13
N ALA A 77 21.86 -17.31 -1.31
CA ALA A 77 22.13 -16.51 -0.13
C ALA A 77 21.48 -17.15 1.10
N ARG A 78 22.04 -16.85 2.27
CA ARG A 78 21.51 -17.28 3.55
C ARG A 78 21.31 -16.07 4.43
N LEU A 79 20.05 -15.73 4.70
CA LEU A 79 19.67 -14.52 5.43
C LEU A 79 19.27 -14.89 6.86
N ARG A 80 19.48 -13.98 7.83
CA ARG A 80 18.90 -14.13 9.16
C ARG A 80 17.39 -14.06 9.07
N THR A 81 16.71 -14.97 9.75
CA THR A 81 15.25 -14.95 9.83
C THR A 81 14.77 -13.70 10.55
N ALA A 82 15.50 -13.21 11.56
CA ALA A 82 15.21 -11.96 12.23
C ALA A 82 15.64 -10.77 11.35
N ALA A 83 14.65 -10.04 10.83
CA ALA A 83 14.83 -8.81 10.08
C ALA A 83 14.39 -7.60 10.91
N ALA A 84 14.79 -6.41 10.50
CA ALA A 84 14.42 -5.17 11.16
C ALA A 84 13.50 -4.34 10.27
N ILE A 85 12.52 -3.67 10.87
CA ILE A 85 11.81 -2.55 10.26
C ILE A 85 12.37 -1.29 10.91
N GLU A 86 12.88 -0.37 10.10
CA GLU A 86 13.37 0.91 10.58
C GLU A 86 12.38 2.02 10.21
N GLN A 87 12.21 3.00 11.09
CA GLN A 87 11.42 4.20 10.87
C GLN A 87 12.34 5.41 10.74
N GLN A 88 12.10 6.22 9.72
CA GLN A 88 12.77 7.50 9.55
C GLN A 88 12.32 8.48 10.65
N GLN A 89 13.29 9.06 11.34
CA GLN A 89 13.10 10.08 12.36
C GLN A 89 13.02 11.49 11.72
N PRO A 90 12.56 12.51 12.46
CA PRO A 90 12.47 13.88 11.94
C PRO A 90 13.81 14.48 11.47
N ASP A 91 14.94 13.98 11.97
CA ASP A 91 16.30 14.38 11.55
C ASP A 91 16.78 13.65 10.28
N GLY A 92 15.94 12.79 9.69
CA GLY A 92 16.23 11.99 8.52
C GLY A 92 16.96 10.68 8.79
N THR A 93 17.40 10.42 10.03
CA THR A 93 18.04 9.16 10.43
C THR A 93 17.01 8.03 10.52
N PHE A 94 17.46 6.78 10.45
CA PHE A 94 16.60 5.61 10.60
C PHE A 94 16.84 4.94 11.95
N ARG A 95 15.76 4.59 12.64
CA ARG A 95 15.79 3.87 13.92
C ARG A 95 15.01 2.56 13.81
N VAL A 96 15.58 1.48 14.32
CA VAL A 96 14.91 0.18 14.43
C VAL A 96 13.67 0.29 15.30
N LEU A 97 12.55 -0.22 14.82
CA LEU A 97 11.33 -0.40 15.60
C LEU A 97 11.48 -1.63 16.50
N GLU A 98 11.73 -1.39 17.77
CA GLU A 98 11.77 -2.44 18.79
C GLU A 98 10.36 -2.88 19.20
N GLY A 99 10.26 -4.06 19.82
CA GLY A 99 8.99 -4.55 20.38
C GLY A 99 7.97 -5.05 19.37
N LEU A 100 8.31 -5.09 18.07
CA LEU A 100 7.44 -5.67 17.05
C LEU A 100 7.08 -7.13 17.38
N ASP A 101 5.85 -7.51 17.08
CA ASP A 101 5.31 -8.86 17.30
C ASP A 101 5.38 -9.32 18.78
N GLY A 102 5.29 -8.38 19.72
CA GLY A 102 5.43 -8.66 21.16
C GLY A 102 6.89 -8.87 21.58
N GLY A 103 7.83 -8.25 20.87
CA GLY A 103 9.28 -8.41 21.08
C GLY A 103 9.92 -9.49 20.21
N GLY A 104 9.12 -10.25 19.45
CA GLY A 104 9.61 -11.25 18.51
C GLY A 104 10.30 -10.67 17.26
N GLY A 105 10.14 -9.37 17.00
CA GLY A 105 10.65 -8.69 15.82
C GLY A 105 9.87 -9.03 14.55
N TYR A 106 10.33 -8.48 13.42
CA TYR A 106 9.83 -8.86 12.10
C TYR A 106 10.65 -10.06 11.57
N LYS A 107 9.99 -11.05 10.95
CA LYS A 107 10.63 -12.31 10.55
C LYS A 107 10.51 -12.58 9.05
N LEU A 108 11.52 -13.17 8.45
CA LEU A 108 11.54 -13.58 7.04
C LEU A 108 10.84 -14.95 6.83
N VAL A 109 9.62 -15.11 7.33
CA VAL A 109 8.85 -16.37 7.24
C VAL A 109 7.73 -16.25 6.21
N ALA A 110 7.53 -17.27 5.38
CA ALA A 110 6.48 -17.25 4.35
C ALA A 110 5.06 -17.33 4.93
N SER A 111 4.89 -17.99 6.08
CA SER A 111 3.63 -18.04 6.82
C SER A 111 3.90 -18.02 8.33
N CYS A 112 2.89 -17.62 9.11
CA CYS A 112 2.99 -17.55 10.56
C CYS A 112 2.93 -18.90 11.27
N ASP A 113 2.54 -19.94 10.55
CA ASP A 113 2.53 -21.33 11.04
C ASP A 113 3.84 -22.07 10.71
N ALA A 114 4.71 -21.47 9.89
CA ALA A 114 5.98 -22.07 9.53
C ALA A 114 6.96 -22.03 10.71
N PRO A 115 7.72 -23.11 10.98
CA PRO A 115 8.76 -23.09 11.98
C PRO A 115 9.85 -22.10 11.59
N ALA A 116 10.18 -21.17 12.49
CA ALA A 116 11.25 -20.21 12.27
C ALA A 116 12.60 -20.85 12.59
N SER A 117 13.41 -21.13 11.56
CA SER A 117 14.84 -21.37 11.70
C SER A 117 15.57 -20.05 12.04
N ALA A 118 16.82 -20.11 12.49
CA ALA A 118 17.62 -18.90 12.72
C ALA A 118 17.96 -18.17 11.41
N CYS A 119 18.05 -18.92 10.31
CA CYS A 119 18.34 -18.41 8.98
C CYS A 119 17.46 -19.05 7.91
N VAL A 120 17.26 -18.33 6.81
CA VAL A 120 16.48 -18.73 5.63
C VAL A 120 17.39 -18.76 4.43
N ASP A 121 17.34 -19.86 3.67
CA ASP A 121 18.05 -19.99 2.40
C ASP A 121 17.19 -19.41 1.28
N VAL A 122 17.78 -18.56 0.44
CA VAL A 122 17.14 -17.93 -0.73
C VAL A 122 17.92 -18.34 -1.97
N ALA A 123 17.24 -19.02 -2.89
CA ALA A 123 17.80 -19.45 -4.15
C ALA A 123 17.65 -18.35 -5.21
N PRO A 124 18.58 -18.24 -6.19
CA PRO A 124 18.57 -17.13 -7.15
C PRO A 124 17.38 -17.14 -8.11
N ASP A 125 16.71 -18.28 -8.27
CA ASP A 125 15.53 -18.49 -9.12
C ASP A 125 14.21 -18.47 -8.34
N ARG A 126 14.27 -18.21 -7.02
CA ARG A 126 13.10 -18.22 -6.15
C ARG A 126 13.10 -17.05 -5.18
N SER A 127 12.17 -16.14 -5.40
CA SER A 127 11.93 -15.01 -4.52
C SER A 127 11.34 -15.46 -3.18
N LEU A 128 11.80 -14.82 -2.10
CA LEU A 128 11.24 -14.97 -0.77
C LEU A 128 10.17 -13.89 -0.55
N HIS A 129 8.98 -14.31 -0.11
CA HIS A 129 7.86 -13.43 0.24
C HIS A 129 7.52 -13.60 1.72
N PRO A 130 8.13 -12.79 2.62
CA PRO A 130 7.77 -12.82 4.02
C PRO A 130 6.31 -12.45 4.25
N SER A 131 5.73 -12.98 5.33
CA SER A 131 4.40 -12.59 5.82
C SER A 131 4.32 -11.07 5.99
N PRO A 132 3.23 -10.42 5.58
CA PRO A 132 3.12 -8.97 5.58
C PRO A 132 3.25 -8.37 6.99
N LEU A 133 3.93 -7.23 7.09
CA LEU A 133 3.77 -6.29 8.21
C LEU A 133 2.35 -5.70 8.14
N ARG A 134 1.61 -5.74 9.25
CA ARG A 134 0.21 -5.29 9.34
C ARG A 134 0.04 -3.85 9.84
N GLY A 135 1.16 -3.15 10.06
CA GLY A 135 1.20 -1.79 10.62
C GLY A 135 0.85 -1.71 12.12
N LEU A 136 0.73 -2.85 12.81
CA LEU A 136 0.52 -2.92 14.25
C LEU A 136 1.83 -3.20 14.98
N SER A 137 1.96 -2.76 16.23
CA SER A 137 3.17 -3.01 17.03
C SER A 137 3.26 -4.47 17.49
N CYS A 138 2.27 -4.95 18.24
CA CYS A 138 2.38 -6.24 18.93
C CYS A 138 1.88 -7.44 18.12
N SER A 139 0.97 -7.25 17.17
CA SER A 139 0.59 -8.22 16.14
C SER A 139 1.11 -7.78 14.77
N ALA A 140 2.37 -7.32 14.76
CA ALA A 140 3.02 -6.77 13.58
C ALA A 140 2.99 -7.73 12.40
N GLN A 141 3.17 -9.03 12.65
CA GLN A 141 3.25 -10.03 11.58
C GLN A 141 2.47 -11.30 11.94
N CYS A 142 2.84 -11.97 13.03
CA CYS A 142 2.41 -13.34 13.31
C CYS A 142 1.81 -13.57 14.70
N ASN A 143 1.96 -12.63 15.63
CA ASN A 143 1.36 -12.71 16.95
C ASN A 143 -0.13 -12.30 16.92
N ALA A 144 -0.97 -13.18 16.39
CA ALA A 144 -2.41 -12.97 16.31
C ALA A 144 -3.11 -12.85 17.68
N SER A 145 -2.48 -13.36 18.75
CA SER A 145 -3.03 -13.35 20.11
C SER A 145 -2.86 -12.02 20.85
N CYS A 146 -2.05 -11.09 20.32
CA CYS A 146 -1.74 -9.88 21.05
C CYS A 146 -2.93 -8.93 21.15
N ARG A 147 -3.26 -8.52 22.39
CA ARG A 147 -4.34 -7.57 22.70
C ARG A 147 -3.86 -6.11 22.82
N ALA A 148 -2.57 -5.90 23.09
CA ALA A 148 -1.98 -4.57 23.29
C ALA A 148 -1.45 -3.96 21.97
N ASN A 149 -2.26 -4.01 20.90
CA ASN A 149 -1.86 -3.48 19.61
C ASN A 149 -1.92 -1.96 19.58
N ALA A 150 -0.79 -1.31 19.35
CA ALA A 150 -0.73 0.08 18.92
C ALA A 150 -0.56 0.12 17.40
N TRP A 151 -1.18 1.12 16.75
CA TRP A 151 -0.83 1.45 15.37
C TRP A 151 0.58 2.02 15.34
N LEU A 152 1.41 1.62 14.38
CA LEU A 152 2.76 2.16 14.23
C LEU A 152 2.75 3.66 13.87
N GLY A 153 1.63 4.17 13.36
CA GLY A 153 1.49 5.57 12.98
C GLY A 153 1.92 5.83 11.53
N PRO A 154 1.59 7.03 11.01
CA PRO A 154 2.13 7.47 9.74
C PRO A 154 3.65 7.64 9.84
N GLY A 155 4.34 7.46 8.72
CA GLY A 155 5.79 7.66 8.65
C GLY A 155 6.42 6.95 7.47
N VAL A 156 7.74 7.17 7.33
CA VAL A 156 8.57 6.52 6.31
C VAL A 156 9.33 5.38 6.98
N PHE A 157 9.26 4.20 6.40
CA PHE A 157 9.84 2.98 6.94
C PHE A 157 10.67 2.27 5.88
N ARG A 158 11.53 1.34 6.29
CA ARG A 158 12.21 0.41 5.38
C ARG A 158 12.43 -0.95 6.02
N LEU A 159 12.53 -1.99 5.18
CA LEU A 159 12.99 -3.32 5.59
C LEU A 159 14.52 -3.35 5.59
N VAL A 160 15.10 -3.96 6.62
CA VAL A 160 16.53 -4.25 6.69
C VAL A 160 16.70 -5.75 6.95
N VAL A 161 17.45 -6.42 6.06
CA VAL A 161 17.80 -7.84 6.19
C VAL A 161 19.31 -7.97 6.37
N ARG A 162 19.73 -9.07 6.98
CA ARG A 162 21.14 -9.33 7.26
C ARG A 162 21.50 -10.72 6.79
N ASP A 163 22.74 -10.90 6.38
CA ASP A 163 23.29 -12.23 6.16
C ASP A 163 23.24 -13.05 7.45
N CYS A 164 23.01 -14.35 7.32
CA CYS A 164 22.95 -15.30 8.43
C CYS A 164 24.16 -15.17 9.36
N GLU A 165 25.35 -15.15 8.78
CA GLU A 165 26.63 -15.04 9.49
C GLU A 165 26.93 -13.61 9.98
N GLY A 166 26.10 -12.62 9.62
CA GLY A 166 26.24 -11.21 10.01
C GLY A 166 27.28 -10.44 9.21
N ALA A 167 27.70 -10.95 8.05
CA ALA A 167 28.71 -10.34 7.19
C ALA A 167 28.22 -9.04 6.50
N GLY A 168 26.94 -9.00 6.13
CA GLY A 168 26.32 -7.88 5.42
C GLY A 168 24.95 -7.49 5.97
N GLU A 169 24.58 -6.24 5.68
CA GLU A 169 23.26 -5.66 5.93
C GLU A 169 22.74 -5.06 4.62
N HIS A 170 21.54 -5.46 4.21
CA HIS A 170 20.89 -5.03 2.98
C HIS A 170 19.64 -4.25 3.34
N ARG A 171 19.55 -3.02 2.83
CA ARG A 171 18.49 -2.07 3.16
C ARG A 171 17.56 -1.95 1.96
N GLY A 172 16.29 -2.26 2.15
CA GLY A 172 15.28 -2.12 1.13
C GLY A 172 14.92 -0.65 0.86
N PRO A 173 14.11 -0.41 -0.18
CA PRO A 173 13.57 0.91 -0.45
C PRO A 173 12.66 1.35 0.69
N THR A 174 12.42 2.66 0.79
CA THR A 174 11.47 3.18 1.77
C THR A 174 10.02 2.93 1.34
N PHE A 175 9.11 2.86 2.31
CA PHE A 175 7.67 2.82 2.11
C PHE A 175 6.96 3.65 3.18
N GLU A 176 5.73 4.07 2.92
CA GLU A 176 4.94 4.89 3.84
C GLU A 176 3.79 4.10 4.46
N LEU A 177 3.50 4.37 5.74
CA LEU A 177 2.25 3.96 6.38
C LEU A 177 1.27 5.16 6.39
N PRO A 178 -0.04 4.93 6.14
CA PRO A 178 -1.06 5.98 6.25
C PRO A 178 -1.31 6.36 7.71
N ALA A 179 -1.97 7.50 7.95
CA ALA A 179 -2.37 7.88 9.31
C ALA A 179 -3.54 7.01 9.81
N ALA A 180 -4.41 6.58 8.90
CA ALA A 180 -5.55 5.72 9.20
C ALA A 180 -5.14 4.33 9.71
N ARG A 181 -5.71 3.94 10.86
CA ARG A 181 -5.52 2.62 11.51
C ARG A 181 -6.45 1.57 10.92
N SER A 182 -6.27 1.21 9.65
CA SER A 182 -6.97 0.06 9.06
C SER A 182 -6.09 -0.68 8.05
N GLU A 183 -6.16 -2.01 8.05
CA GLU A 183 -5.51 -2.84 7.02
C GLU A 183 -6.00 -2.45 5.62
N ALA A 184 -7.26 -2.04 5.51
CA ALA A 184 -7.85 -1.55 4.29
C ALA A 184 -7.20 -0.27 3.78
N ALA A 185 -7.00 0.73 4.64
CA ALA A 185 -6.24 1.93 4.30
C ALA A 185 -4.83 1.57 3.85
N PHE A 186 -4.23 0.58 4.50
CA PHE A 186 -2.90 0.13 4.18
C PHE A 186 -2.78 -0.46 2.77
N VAL A 187 -3.71 -1.35 2.42
CA VAL A 187 -3.83 -1.90 1.06
C VAL A 187 -4.07 -0.78 0.06
N ARG A 188 -5.06 0.09 0.29
CA ARG A 188 -5.39 1.20 -0.62
C ARG A 188 -4.19 2.11 -0.89
N TRP A 189 -3.45 2.47 0.16
CA TRP A 189 -2.25 3.28 0.07
C TRP A 189 -1.22 2.65 -0.86
N GLY A 190 -1.00 1.34 -0.70
CA GLY A 190 -0.11 0.58 -1.57
C GLY A 190 -0.57 0.50 -3.02
N LEU A 191 -1.88 0.29 -3.26
CA LEU A 191 -2.44 0.26 -4.62
C LEU A 191 -2.22 1.59 -5.36
N ALA A 192 -2.11 2.71 -4.63
CA ALA A 192 -1.83 4.03 -5.18
C ALA A 192 -0.34 4.29 -5.50
N THR A 193 0.57 3.45 -5.00
CA THR A 193 2.01 3.65 -5.17
C THR A 193 2.43 3.38 -6.61
N LYS A 194 3.07 4.37 -7.24
CA LYS A 194 3.73 4.27 -8.54
C LYS A 194 2.90 3.60 -9.64
N ILE A 195 1.59 3.91 -9.69
CA ILE A 195 0.75 3.52 -10.83
C ILE A 195 1.35 4.11 -12.10
N VAL A 196 1.68 3.30 -13.10
CA VAL A 196 2.22 3.76 -14.39
C VAL A 196 1.20 3.68 -15.50
N ARG A 197 0.22 2.79 -15.39
CA ARG A 197 -0.87 2.63 -16.35
C ARG A 197 -2.08 2.04 -15.66
N ALA A 198 -3.28 2.34 -16.15
CA ALA A 198 -4.47 1.62 -15.75
C ALA A 198 -5.47 1.59 -16.90
N THR A 199 -6.27 0.52 -16.97
CA THR A 199 -7.43 0.42 -17.86
C THR A 199 -8.69 0.29 -17.03
N LEU A 200 -9.78 0.93 -17.46
CA LEU A 200 -11.10 0.82 -16.84
C LEU A 200 -12.11 0.23 -17.84
N GLN A 201 -12.97 -0.65 -17.37
CA GLN A 201 -14.09 -1.18 -18.16
C GLN A 201 -15.27 -1.58 -17.28
N ARG A 202 -16.39 -1.94 -17.91
CA ARG A 202 -17.55 -2.49 -17.21
C ARG A 202 -17.25 -3.89 -16.70
N THR A 203 -17.89 -4.23 -15.59
CA THR A 203 -17.88 -5.59 -15.08
C THR A 203 -19.29 -6.03 -14.68
N ASP A 204 -19.50 -7.34 -14.72
CA ASP A 204 -20.74 -8.00 -14.29
C ASP A 204 -20.47 -8.92 -13.10
N LEU A 205 -21.53 -9.21 -12.34
CA LEU A 205 -21.45 -10.19 -11.28
C LEU A 205 -21.19 -11.57 -11.85
N PRO A 206 -20.29 -12.36 -11.25
CA PRO A 206 -20.15 -13.75 -11.65
C PRO A 206 -21.44 -14.51 -11.32
N PRO A 207 -21.78 -15.57 -12.09
CA PRO A 207 -22.98 -16.38 -11.83
C PRO A 207 -22.95 -17.05 -10.45
N ARG A 208 -21.76 -17.25 -9.89
CA ARG A 208 -21.52 -17.68 -8.52
C ARG A 208 -20.33 -16.91 -7.96
N PHE A 209 -20.49 -16.29 -6.79
CA PHE A 209 -19.34 -15.86 -6.01
C PHE A 209 -18.68 -17.09 -5.41
N GLY A 210 -17.43 -17.33 -5.79
CA GLY A 210 -16.59 -18.40 -5.28
C GLY A 210 -15.30 -17.84 -4.69
N PRO A 211 -14.46 -18.71 -4.11
CA PRO A 211 -13.11 -18.33 -3.73
C PRO A 211 -12.39 -17.75 -4.95
N THR A 212 -11.59 -16.71 -4.71
CA THR A 212 -10.77 -16.13 -5.77
C THR A 212 -9.83 -17.20 -6.30
N PRO A 213 -9.81 -17.47 -7.61
CA PRO A 213 -8.86 -18.42 -8.16
C PRO A 213 -7.43 -17.95 -7.86
N ALA A 214 -6.54 -18.90 -7.58
CA ALA A 214 -5.12 -18.59 -7.29
C ALA A 214 -4.43 -17.92 -8.49
N THR A 215 -4.87 -18.25 -9.71
CA THR A 215 -4.37 -17.68 -10.95
C THR A 215 -5.26 -16.54 -11.46
N ARG A 216 -4.63 -15.57 -12.15
CA ARG A 216 -5.34 -14.49 -12.83
C ARG A 216 -6.11 -15.05 -14.03
N ASP A 217 -7.35 -14.60 -14.19
CA ASP A 217 -8.21 -14.88 -15.34
C ASP A 217 -8.39 -13.57 -16.14
N PRO A 218 -7.91 -13.48 -17.39
CA PRO A 218 -8.06 -12.27 -18.21
C PRO A 218 -9.53 -11.86 -18.44
N SER A 219 -10.47 -12.80 -18.36
CA SER A 219 -11.92 -12.54 -18.47
C SER A 219 -12.53 -11.99 -17.19
N ARG A 220 -11.73 -11.80 -16.13
CA ARG A 220 -12.17 -11.29 -14.83
C ARG A 220 -11.32 -10.16 -14.30
N ILE A 221 -11.94 -9.28 -13.52
CA ILE A 221 -11.25 -8.23 -12.74
C ILE A 221 -11.75 -8.34 -11.30
N ALA A 222 -10.83 -8.64 -10.37
CA ALA A 222 -11.10 -8.86 -8.95
C ALA A 222 -12.27 -9.85 -8.71
N GLY A 223 -12.38 -10.87 -9.56
CA GLY A 223 -13.43 -11.90 -9.49
C GLY A 223 -14.72 -11.59 -10.28
N PHE A 224 -14.93 -10.34 -10.70
CA PHE A 224 -16.05 -9.92 -11.53
C PHE A 224 -15.79 -10.22 -13.00
N VAL A 225 -16.84 -10.51 -13.78
CA VAL A 225 -16.70 -10.81 -15.22
C VAL A 225 -16.45 -9.51 -15.97
N ALA A 226 -15.37 -9.43 -16.74
CA ALA A 226 -15.06 -8.29 -17.58
C ALA A 226 -16.07 -8.17 -18.75
N ARG A 227 -16.58 -6.96 -19.00
CA ARG A 227 -17.49 -6.66 -20.11
C ARG A 227 -17.10 -5.37 -20.82
N GLY A 228 -17.23 -5.38 -22.14
CA GLY A 228 -16.98 -4.20 -22.97
C GLY A 228 -15.50 -4.08 -23.35
N THR A 229 -15.13 -2.92 -23.89
CA THR A 229 -13.75 -2.63 -24.30
C THR A 229 -13.02 -1.88 -23.17
N PRO A 230 -11.84 -2.32 -22.74
CA PRO A 230 -10.97 -1.55 -21.85
C PRO A 230 -10.68 -0.15 -22.40
N ARG A 231 -10.76 0.85 -21.55
CA ARG A 231 -10.30 2.22 -21.83
C ARG A 231 -9.09 2.54 -20.98
N ASP A 232 -7.99 2.94 -21.62
CA ASP A 232 -6.83 3.44 -20.89
C ASP A 232 -7.20 4.73 -20.12
N LEU A 233 -6.69 4.85 -18.91
CA LEU A 233 -6.77 6.08 -18.13
C LEU A 233 -5.62 7.01 -18.54
N ASP A 234 -5.95 8.25 -18.90
CA ASP A 234 -4.96 9.29 -19.14
C ASP A 234 -4.26 9.74 -17.84
N ALA A 235 -3.25 10.61 -17.96
CA ALA A 235 -2.47 11.07 -16.81
C ALA A 235 -3.35 11.72 -15.71
N ALA A 236 -4.34 12.52 -16.09
CA ALA A 236 -5.23 13.18 -15.14
C ALA A 236 -6.14 12.17 -14.40
N ALA A 237 -6.63 11.17 -15.12
CA ALA A 237 -7.41 10.08 -14.55
C ALA A 237 -6.56 9.18 -13.64
N LEU A 238 -5.28 8.95 -13.97
CA LEU A 238 -4.34 8.25 -13.08
C LEU A 238 -4.08 9.04 -11.81
N ASP A 239 -3.90 10.36 -11.89
CA ASP A 239 -3.76 11.22 -10.70
C ASP A 239 -5.03 11.20 -9.83
N ALA A 240 -6.21 11.28 -10.46
CA ALA A 240 -7.48 11.14 -9.76
C ALA A 240 -7.61 9.77 -9.07
N LEU A 241 -7.23 8.68 -9.74
CA LEU A 241 -7.22 7.33 -9.15
C LEU A 241 -6.30 7.25 -7.93
N ARG A 242 -5.06 7.78 -8.02
CA ARG A 242 -4.12 7.82 -6.87
C ARG A 242 -4.70 8.62 -5.71
N ALA A 243 -5.30 9.77 -5.99
CA ALA A 243 -5.92 10.62 -4.98
C ALA A 243 -7.10 9.90 -4.30
N LEU A 244 -7.98 9.24 -5.07
CA LEU A 244 -9.11 8.48 -4.53
C LEU A 244 -8.67 7.32 -3.65
N LEU A 245 -7.60 6.62 -4.01
CA LEU A 245 -7.06 5.52 -3.19
C LEU A 245 -6.42 6.03 -1.90
N ARG A 246 -5.86 7.24 -1.88
CA ARG A 246 -5.21 7.85 -0.72
C ARG A 246 -6.13 8.73 0.15
N ASP A 247 -7.35 9.02 -0.28
CA ASP A 247 -8.27 9.86 0.48
C ASP A 247 -8.75 9.15 1.75
N GLU A 248 -8.12 9.44 2.89
CA GLU A 248 -8.47 8.84 4.18
C GLU A 248 -9.94 9.10 4.58
N LYS A 249 -10.50 10.24 4.16
CA LYS A 249 -11.90 10.61 4.45
C LYS A 249 -12.88 10.08 3.42
N GLY A 250 -12.36 9.44 2.36
CA GLY A 250 -13.15 8.83 1.30
C GLY A 250 -13.64 7.42 1.64
N TYR A 251 -13.31 6.88 2.82
CA TYR A 251 -13.65 5.50 3.21
C TYR A 251 -14.18 5.41 4.63
N ASP A 252 -15.07 4.43 4.81
CA ASP A 252 -15.54 4.01 6.13
C ASP A 252 -15.38 2.48 6.24
N ASP A 253 -14.21 2.09 6.74
CA ASP A 253 -13.84 0.68 6.91
C ASP A 253 -14.59 0.01 8.08
N ALA A 254 -15.35 0.75 8.88
CA ALA A 254 -16.17 0.20 9.96
C ALA A 254 -17.54 -0.29 9.46
N ILE A 255 -17.98 0.15 8.27
CA ILE A 255 -19.25 -0.31 7.69
C ILE A 255 -19.18 -1.79 7.33
N ALA A 256 -20.12 -2.55 7.88
CA ALA A 256 -20.42 -3.91 7.45
C ALA A 256 -21.88 -3.97 6.97
N LYS A 257 -22.11 -3.79 5.66
CA LYS A 257 -23.46 -3.83 5.07
C LYS A 257 -23.62 -4.98 4.07
N ARG A 258 -24.81 -5.56 4.06
CA ARG A 258 -25.28 -6.44 2.97
C ARG A 258 -26.09 -5.60 2.01
N CYS A 259 -25.73 -5.62 0.75
CA CYS A 259 -26.41 -4.87 -0.30
C CYS A 259 -26.39 -5.72 -1.57
N LYS A 260 -27.40 -5.49 -2.42
CA LYS A 260 -27.44 -6.10 -3.74
C LYS A 260 -26.51 -5.31 -4.64
N THR A 261 -25.43 -5.95 -5.01
CA THR A 261 -24.37 -5.39 -5.86
C THR A 261 -24.94 -5.03 -7.24
N GLN A 262 -24.72 -3.79 -7.71
CA GLN A 262 -25.23 -3.27 -8.98
C GLN A 262 -24.31 -2.18 -9.50
N THR A 263 -24.21 -2.05 -10.83
CA THR A 263 -23.36 -1.07 -11.53
C THR A 263 -21.89 -1.20 -11.11
N HIS A 264 -21.13 -1.99 -11.85
CA HIS A 264 -19.72 -2.23 -11.54
C HIS A 264 -18.79 -1.77 -12.65
N VAL A 265 -17.65 -1.28 -12.23
CA VAL A 265 -16.48 -1.11 -13.09
C VAL A 265 -15.31 -1.89 -12.54
N GLY A 266 -14.46 -2.36 -13.44
CA GLY A 266 -13.20 -3.01 -13.11
C GLY A 266 -12.04 -2.18 -13.66
N LEU A 267 -10.98 -2.07 -12.86
CA LEU A 267 -9.70 -1.50 -13.24
C LEU A 267 -8.63 -2.60 -13.22
N ARG A 268 -7.78 -2.62 -14.26
CA ARG A 268 -6.46 -3.27 -14.20
C ARG A 268 -5.44 -2.17 -14.03
N VAL A 269 -4.67 -2.20 -12.95
CA VAL A 269 -3.73 -1.15 -12.56
C VAL A 269 -2.33 -1.74 -12.59
N PHE A 270 -1.46 -1.15 -13.38
CA PHE A 270 -0.07 -1.55 -13.53
C PHE A 270 0.80 -0.60 -12.73
N ARG A 271 1.63 -1.13 -11.84
CA ARG A 271 2.47 -0.33 -10.93
C ARG A 271 3.91 -0.81 -11.01
N VAL A 272 4.83 0.08 -10.68
CA VAL A 272 6.25 -0.27 -10.61
C VAL A 272 6.66 -0.29 -9.14
N PRO A 273 6.87 -1.48 -8.55
CA PRO A 273 7.36 -1.58 -7.18
C PRO A 273 8.69 -0.85 -7.03
N ASP A 274 8.87 -0.19 -5.88
CA ASP A 274 10.19 0.28 -5.47
C ASP A 274 11.10 -0.93 -5.25
N THR A 275 12.32 -0.91 -5.79
CA THR A 275 13.27 -2.01 -5.67
C THR A 275 14.71 -1.49 -5.53
N THR A 276 15.55 -2.24 -4.80
CA THR A 276 17.00 -2.01 -4.77
C THR A 276 17.73 -2.70 -5.92
N ALA A 277 17.04 -3.53 -6.72
CA ALA A 277 17.66 -4.22 -7.83
C ALA A 277 18.22 -3.23 -8.86
N ALA A 278 19.48 -3.40 -9.25
CA ALA A 278 20.07 -2.67 -10.36
C ALA A 278 19.64 -3.30 -11.71
N ARG A 279 18.34 -3.34 -11.98
CA ARG A 279 17.80 -3.82 -13.26
C ARG A 279 17.39 -2.65 -14.12
N GLU A 280 17.74 -2.72 -15.40
CA GLU A 280 17.41 -1.71 -16.41
C GLU A 280 15.89 -1.65 -16.68
N GLU A 281 15.18 -2.75 -16.45
CA GLU A 281 13.73 -2.85 -16.64
C GLU A 281 13.05 -3.43 -15.39
N THR A 282 12.34 -2.58 -14.65
CA THR A 282 11.46 -3.04 -13.57
C THR A 282 10.13 -3.48 -14.18
N ILE A 283 9.84 -4.78 -14.12
CA ILE A 283 8.59 -5.35 -14.62
C ILE A 283 7.43 -4.79 -13.77
N PRO A 284 6.44 -4.12 -14.39
CA PRO A 284 5.26 -3.67 -13.65
C PRO A 284 4.51 -4.86 -13.06
N ASP A 285 4.03 -4.72 -11.82
CA ASP A 285 3.04 -5.62 -11.27
C ASP A 285 1.64 -5.19 -11.70
N GLU A 286 0.70 -6.13 -11.75
CA GLU A 286 -0.69 -5.82 -12.04
C GLU A 286 -1.57 -6.13 -10.83
N VAL A 287 -2.37 -5.14 -10.44
CA VAL A 287 -3.41 -5.26 -9.43
C VAL A 287 -4.76 -4.98 -10.05
N GLU A 288 -5.79 -5.65 -9.56
CA GLU A 288 -7.15 -5.52 -10.08
C GLU A 288 -8.02 -4.86 -9.03
N ILE A 289 -8.83 -3.89 -9.45
CA ILE A 289 -9.77 -3.20 -8.58
C ILE A 289 -11.16 -3.35 -9.19
N ALA A 290 -12.16 -3.74 -8.42
CA ALA A 290 -13.55 -3.64 -8.82
C ALA A 290 -14.29 -2.67 -7.89
N VAL A 291 -15.09 -1.79 -8.47
CA VAL A 291 -15.86 -0.78 -7.75
C VAL A 291 -17.33 -1.04 -7.98
N ASP A 292 -18.06 -1.22 -6.89
CA ASP A 292 -19.52 -1.31 -6.87
C ASP A 292 -20.09 0.01 -6.36
N PHE A 293 -20.78 0.74 -7.24
CA PHE A 293 -21.35 2.05 -6.89
C PHE A 293 -22.59 1.94 -6.00
N ARG A 294 -23.38 0.87 -6.12
CA ARG A 294 -24.60 0.69 -5.32
C ARG A 294 -24.25 0.32 -3.88
N CYS A 295 -23.30 -0.58 -3.72
CA CYS A 295 -22.79 -1.01 -2.43
C CYS A 295 -21.70 -0.08 -1.89
N GLN A 296 -21.20 0.87 -2.67
CA GLN A 296 -20.09 1.74 -2.31
C GLN A 296 -18.90 0.92 -1.81
N LYS A 297 -18.56 -0.13 -2.56
CA LYS A 297 -17.59 -1.12 -2.14
C LYS A 297 -16.49 -1.21 -3.18
N LEU A 298 -15.25 -1.22 -2.71
CA LEU A 298 -14.06 -1.46 -3.50
C LEU A 298 -13.51 -2.83 -3.13
N PHE A 299 -13.28 -3.64 -4.15
CA PHE A 299 -12.59 -4.93 -4.06
C PHE A 299 -11.23 -4.77 -4.73
N ALA A 300 -10.15 -5.14 -4.06
CA ALA A 300 -8.82 -5.13 -4.60
C ALA A 300 -8.23 -6.53 -4.59
N ALA A 301 -7.83 -7.04 -5.74
CA ALA A 301 -7.14 -8.31 -5.89
C ALA A 301 -5.69 -8.08 -6.31
N PHE A 302 -4.76 -8.65 -5.55
CA PHE A 302 -3.32 -8.51 -5.77
C PHE A 302 -2.60 -9.79 -5.33
N GLY A 303 -1.35 -9.95 -5.75
CA GLY A 303 -0.63 -11.22 -5.62
C GLY A 303 -1.04 -12.24 -6.70
N GLY A 304 -0.61 -13.49 -6.56
CA GLY A 304 -0.68 -14.52 -7.62
C GLY A 304 0.47 -14.41 -8.61
N GLU A 305 0.95 -13.20 -8.87
CA GLU A 305 2.20 -12.95 -9.58
C GLU A 305 3.41 -13.27 -8.70
N ARG A 306 4.52 -13.64 -9.35
CA ARG A 306 5.81 -13.92 -8.70
C ARG A 306 5.76 -15.03 -7.63
N GLY A 307 4.75 -15.90 -7.69
CA GLY A 307 4.62 -17.05 -6.78
C GLY A 307 3.96 -16.74 -5.44
N GLY A 308 3.50 -15.50 -5.21
CA GLY A 308 2.73 -15.13 -4.02
C GLY A 308 1.27 -15.58 -4.09
N GLU A 309 0.62 -15.74 -2.93
CA GLU A 309 -0.82 -16.00 -2.87
C GLU A 309 -1.62 -14.79 -3.41
N ARG A 310 -2.67 -15.07 -4.18
CA ARG A 310 -3.61 -14.06 -4.65
C ARG A 310 -4.66 -13.77 -3.58
N VAL A 311 -4.66 -12.55 -3.06
CA VAL A 311 -5.54 -12.10 -1.97
C VAL A 311 -6.55 -11.11 -2.50
N VAL A 312 -7.78 -11.15 -1.99
CA VAL A 312 -8.81 -10.13 -2.23
C VAL A 312 -9.11 -9.39 -0.95
N HIS A 313 -8.92 -8.08 -0.99
CA HIS A 313 -9.29 -7.17 0.06
C HIS A 313 -10.56 -6.41 -0.32
N ALA A 314 -11.39 -6.05 0.66
CA ALA A 314 -12.59 -5.28 0.41
C ALA A 314 -12.79 -4.16 1.43
N THR A 315 -13.22 -3.00 0.95
CA THR A 315 -13.41 -1.78 1.74
C THR A 315 -14.64 -1.01 1.25
N HIS A 316 -15.23 -0.17 2.10
CA HIS A 316 -16.35 0.69 1.73
C HIS A 316 -15.89 2.13 1.58
N PHE A 317 -16.26 2.75 0.47
CA PHE A 317 -16.01 4.18 0.23
C PHE A 317 -17.25 5.01 0.61
N ASP A 318 -17.04 6.27 0.94
CA ASP A 318 -18.12 7.22 1.26
C ASP A 318 -18.84 7.65 -0.03
N PRO A 319 -20.14 7.37 -0.19
CA PRO A 319 -20.91 7.78 -1.37
C PRO A 319 -21.04 9.28 -1.56
N SER A 320 -20.93 10.07 -0.49
CA SER A 320 -20.97 11.54 -0.58
C SER A 320 -19.81 12.07 -1.43
N ARG A 321 -18.78 11.23 -1.64
CA ARG A 321 -17.64 11.50 -2.51
C ARG A 321 -17.92 10.94 -3.90
N ALA A 322 -18.42 11.80 -4.78
CA ALA A 322 -18.68 11.48 -6.19
C ALA A 322 -17.43 11.07 -6.99
N GLY A 323 -16.22 11.11 -6.41
CA GLY A 323 -14.97 10.97 -7.13
C GLY A 323 -14.80 9.67 -7.91
N TRP A 324 -15.17 8.51 -7.34
CA TRP A 324 -15.12 7.23 -8.05
C TRP A 324 -16.06 7.19 -9.26
N LEU A 325 -17.28 7.72 -9.11
CA LEU A 325 -18.26 7.77 -10.18
C LEU A 325 -17.84 8.78 -11.26
N SER A 326 -17.27 9.91 -10.87
CA SER A 326 -16.71 10.92 -11.77
C SER A 326 -15.57 10.34 -12.61
N LEU A 327 -14.63 9.60 -11.99
CA LEU A 327 -13.56 8.90 -12.70
C LEU A 327 -14.13 7.91 -13.72
N ALA A 328 -15.09 7.08 -13.32
CA ALA A 328 -15.69 6.08 -14.19
C ALA A 328 -16.45 6.71 -15.38
N ARG A 329 -17.20 7.79 -15.16
CA ARG A 329 -17.91 8.53 -16.22
C ARG A 329 -16.96 9.21 -17.19
N ALA A 330 -15.87 9.79 -16.69
CA ALA A 330 -14.86 10.40 -17.55
C ALA A 330 -14.19 9.34 -18.44
N ALA A 331 -13.88 8.16 -17.90
CA ALA A 331 -13.26 7.07 -18.64
C ALA A 331 -14.23 6.32 -19.59
N LEU A 332 -15.53 6.31 -19.28
CA LEU A 332 -16.58 5.64 -20.05
C LEU A 332 -17.73 6.62 -20.37
N PRO A 333 -17.50 7.65 -21.20
CA PRO A 333 -18.48 8.71 -21.45
C PRO A 333 -19.76 8.21 -22.13
N ASP A 334 -19.66 7.13 -22.91
CA ASP A 334 -20.77 6.53 -23.65
C ASP A 334 -21.61 5.55 -22.81
N ASP A 335 -21.24 5.30 -21.55
CA ASP A 335 -21.95 4.35 -20.69
C ASP A 335 -23.21 4.98 -20.06
N ALA A 336 -24.36 4.69 -20.69
CA ALA A 336 -25.65 5.22 -20.26
C ALA A 336 -26.08 4.77 -18.86
N GLU A 337 -25.56 3.65 -18.34
CA GLU A 337 -25.88 3.16 -16.99
C GLU A 337 -25.13 3.96 -15.92
N LEU A 338 -23.83 4.23 -16.14
CA LEU A 338 -23.04 5.13 -15.30
C LEU A 338 -23.61 6.55 -15.35
N ALA A 339 -24.07 7.03 -16.50
CA ALA A 339 -24.69 8.35 -16.62
C ALA A 339 -25.93 8.52 -15.73
N ARG A 340 -26.69 7.44 -15.46
CA ARG A 340 -27.89 7.44 -14.60
C ARG A 340 -27.63 7.05 -13.13
N THR A 341 -26.40 6.66 -12.79
CA THR A 341 -26.07 6.24 -11.42
C THR A 341 -25.99 7.48 -10.50
N HIS A 342 -26.51 7.39 -9.29
CA HIS A 342 -26.46 8.45 -8.28
C HIS A 342 -25.75 7.95 -7.04
#